data_AF-A0A662KSI0-F1
#
_entry.id   AF-A0A662KSI0-F1
#
_cell.length_a   1.000
_cell.length_b   1.000
_cell.length_c   1.000
_cell.angle_alpha   90.00
_cell.angle_beta   90.00
_cell.angle_gamma   90.00
#
_symmetry.space_group_name_H-M   'P 1'
#
loop_
_entity.id
_entity.type
_entity.pdbx_description
1 polymer ?
#
loop_
_entity_poly.entity_id
_entity_poly.type
_entity_poly.pdbx_seq_one_letter_code
_entity_poly.pdbx_strand_id
1 'polypeptide(L)' 'MYQRILEALKKEREFKLKTAHYFFNPIAIAKGYLSLALEEGDGEDKIRKAMHAVERVEKVIKNITERGEIVE' A
#
# COMPACT_ATOMS: atom_id res chain seq x y z
N MET A 1 -13.93 -23.05 -21.73
CA MET A 1 -13.79 -21.58 -21.66
C MET A 1 -14.18 -21.04 -20.28
N TYR A 2 -15.39 -21.33 -19.79
CA TYR A 2 -15.89 -20.86 -18.48
C TYR A 2 -14.96 -21.19 -17.29
N GLN A 3 -14.45 -22.42 -17.19
CA GLN A 3 -13.54 -22.83 -16.11
C GLN A 3 -12.22 -22.03 -16.08
N ARG A 4 -11.64 -21.71 -17.24
CA ARG A 4 -10.41 -20.89 -17.31
C ARG A 4 -10.65 -19.46 -16.83
N ILE A 5 -11.83 -18.91 -17.10
CA ILE A 5 -12.21 -17.57 -16.63
C ILE A 5 -12.37 -17.58 -15.11
N LEU A 6 -13.04 -18.60 -14.54
CA LEU A 6 -13.17 -18.74 -13.09
C LEU A 6 -11.83 -18.87 -12.38
N GLU A 7 -10.91 -19.68 -12.93
CA GLU A 7 -9.55 -19.82 -12.40
C GLU A 7 -8.77 -18.49 -12.47
N ALA A 8 -8.89 -17.74 -13.56
CA ALA A 8 -8.26 -16.44 -13.71
C ALA A 8 -8.78 -15.44 -12.67
N LEU A 9 -10.11 -15.36 -12.48
CA LEU A 9 -10.73 -14.50 -11.47
C LEU A 9 -10.31 -14.88 -10.04
N LYS A 10 -10.19 -16.18 -9.75
CA LYS A 10 -9.70 -16.65 -8.45
C LYS A 10 -8.25 -16.21 -8.20
N LYS A 11 -7.37 -16.38 -9.19
CA LYS A 11 -5.97 -15.95 -9.12
C LYS A 11 -5.85 -14.43 -8.93
N GLU A 12 -6.65 -13.66 -9.66
CA GLU A 12 -6.67 -12.19 -9.53
C GLU A 12 -7.13 -11.76 -8.14
N ARG A 13 -8.22 -12.35 -7.62
CA ARG A 13 -8.72 -12.06 -6.27
C ARG A 13 -7.68 -12.38 -5.19
N GLU A 14 -7.03 -13.53 -5.31
CA GLU A 14 -6.01 -13.96 -4.36
C GLU A 14 -4.77 -13.06 -4.43
N PHE A 15 -4.36 -12.65 -5.63
CA PHE A 15 -3.29 -11.66 -5.82
C PHE A 15 -3.63 -10.33 -5.15
N LYS A 16 -4.83 -9.78 -5.41
CA LYS A 16 -5.30 -8.52 -4.81
C LYS A 16 -5.30 -8.58 -3.28
N LEU A 17 -5.81 -9.67 -2.70
CA LEU A 17 -5.83 -9.87 -1.25
C LEU A 17 -4.43 -9.97 -0.65
N LYS A 18 -3.53 -10.78 -1.25
CA LYS A 18 -2.16 -10.93 -0.75
C LYS A 18 -1.38 -9.63 -0.84
N THR A 19 -1.49 -8.91 -1.96
CA THR A 19 -0.88 -7.59 -2.14
C THR A 19 -1.40 -6.60 -1.09
N ALA A 20 -2.71 -6.54 -0.88
CA ALA A 20 -3.29 -5.67 0.14
C ALA A 20 -2.70 -5.94 1.53
N HIS A 21 -2.71 -7.20 1.98
CA HIS A 21 -2.16 -7.56 3.30
C HIS A 21 -0.66 -7.33 3.42
N TYR A 22 0.10 -7.69 2.37
CA TYR A 22 1.56 -7.61 2.41
C TYR A 22 2.06 -6.16 2.48
N PHE A 23 1.34 -5.23 1.85
CA PHE A 23 1.78 -3.83 1.78
C PHE A 23 1.07 -2.91 2.78
N PHE A 24 -0.25 -2.98 2.93
CA PHE A 24 -0.96 -2.03 3.80
C PHE A 24 -0.57 -2.18 5.27
N ASN A 25 -0.26 -3.41 5.72
CA ASN A 25 0.13 -3.64 7.11
C ASN A 25 1.48 -2.95 7.44
N PRO A 26 2.59 -3.19 6.71
CA PRO A 26 3.83 -2.43 6.91
C PRO A 26 3.70 -0.93 6.69
N ILE A 27 2.89 -0.48 5.72
CA ILE A 27 2.64 0.95 5.47
C ILE A 27 2.00 1.61 6.71
N ALA A 28 0.99 0.95 7.30
CA ALA A 28 0.34 1.44 8.52
C ALA A 28 1.33 1.53 9.69
N ILE A 29 2.19 0.52 9.87
CA ILE A 29 3.25 0.52 10.87
C ILE A 29 4.23 1.69 10.64
N ALA A 30 4.70 1.87 9.40
CA ALA A 30 5.62 2.93 9.04
C ALA A 30 5.02 4.32 9.32
N LYS A 31 3.76 4.54 8.93
CA LYS A 31 3.04 5.79 9.25
C LYS A 31 2.91 6.01 10.75
N GLY A 32 2.60 4.97 11.53
CA GLY A 32 2.54 5.06 12.99
C GLY A 32 3.86 5.53 13.61
N TYR A 33 4.98 4.93 13.21
CA TYR A 33 6.30 5.36 13.69
C TYR A 33 6.67 6.78 13.26
N LEU A 34 6.35 7.16 12.01
CA LEU A 34 6.60 8.51 11.53
C LEU A 34 5.76 9.54 12.27
N SER A 35 4.50 9.23 12.63
CA SER A 35 3.66 10.10 13.46
C SER A 35 4.25 10.28 14.86
N LEU A 36 4.70 9.20 15.51
CA LEU A 36 5.36 9.29 16.82
C LEU A 36 6.63 10.15 16.76
N ALA A 37 7.47 9.94 15.75
CA ALA A 37 8.68 10.74 15.55
C ALA A 37 8.35 12.23 15.29
N LEU A 38 7.24 12.52 14.61
CA LEU A 38 6.78 13.88 14.37
C LEU A 38 6.38 14.57 15.68
N GLU A 39 5.73 13.84 16.60
CA GLU A 39 5.34 14.33 17.93
C GLU A 39 6.57 14.62 18.82
N GLU A 40 7.67 13.89 18.64
CA GLU A 40 8.95 14.10 19.35
C GLU A 40 9.70 15.37 18.89
N GLY A 41 9.35 15.95 17.74
CA GLY A 41 9.74 17.30 17.32
C GLY A 41 11.13 17.48 16.70
N ASP A 42 11.98 16.43 16.63
CA ASP A 42 13.26 16.49 15.92
C ASP A 42 13.13 16.03 14.46
N GLY A 43 13.64 16.82 13.52
CA GLY A 43 13.69 16.44 12.10
C GLY A 43 12.33 16.46 11.35
N GLU A 44 11.39 17.31 11.78
CA GLU A 44 10.03 17.41 11.23
C GLU A 44 9.97 17.39 9.69
N ASP A 45 10.81 18.18 9.02
CA ASP A 45 10.89 18.26 7.56
C ASP A 45 11.26 16.91 6.90
N LYS A 46 12.19 16.16 7.49
CA LYS A 46 12.60 14.84 6.98
C LYS A 46 11.49 13.83 7.20
N ILE A 47 10.81 13.89 8.35
CA ILE A 47 9.69 13.02 8.69
C ILE A 47 8.52 13.26 7.75
N ARG A 48 8.14 14.52 7.49
CA ARG A 48 7.08 14.86 6.53
C ARG A 48 7.40 14.37 5.11
N LYS A 49 8.65 14.50 4.67
CA LYS A 49 9.10 13.94 3.37
C LYS A 49 8.97 12.42 3.33
N ALA A 50 9.33 11.74 4.41
CA ALA A 50 9.17 10.29 4.53
C ALA A 50 7.69 9.86 4.55
N MET A 51 6.83 10.56 5.28
CA MET A 51 5.39 10.31 5.29
C MET A 51 4.79 10.44 3.89
N HIS A 52 5.13 11.52 3.17
CA HIS A 52 4.69 11.72 1.79
C HIS A 52 5.17 10.60 0.88
N ALA A 53 6.43 10.14 1.01
CA ALA A 53 6.92 9.00 0.23
C ALA A 53 6.13 7.70 0.51
N VAL A 54 5.78 7.44 1.78
CA VAL A 54 4.97 6.29 2.17
C VAL A 54 3.55 6.39 1.61
N GLU A 55 2.94 7.58 1.62
CA GLU A 55 1.62 7.83 1.03
C GLU A 55 1.59 7.59 -0.49
N ARG A 56 2.65 7.99 -1.21
CA ARG A 56 2.79 7.70 -2.64
C ARG A 56 2.78 6.19 -2.91
N VAL A 57 3.52 5.43 -2.11
CA VAL A 57 3.55 3.96 -2.22
C VAL A 57 2.17 3.38 -1.92
N GLU A 58 1.52 3.83 -0.84
CA GLU A 58 0.17 3.39 -0.48
C GLU A 58 -0.84 3.63 -1.61
N LYS A 59 -0.77 4.78 -2.27
CA LYS A 59 -1.63 5.13 -3.40
C LYS A 59 -1.45 4.17 -4.58
N VAL A 60 -0.20 3.84 -4.92
CA VAL A 60 0.11 2.84 -5.96
C VAL A 60 -0.45 1.47 -5.59
N ILE A 61 -0.24 1.01 -4.35
CA ILE A 61 -0.75 -0.29 -3.89
C ILE A 61 -2.28 -0.31 -3.94
N LYS A 62 -2.94 0.78 -3.55
CA LYS A 62 -4.39 0.92 -3.66
C LYS A 62 -4.85 0.77 -5.11
N ASN A 63 -4.20 1.46 -6.05
CA ASN A 63 -4.52 1.34 -7.48
C ASN A 63 -4.31 -0.08 -8.01
N ILE A 64 -3.26 -0.79 -7.59
CA ILE A 64 -3.04 -2.20 -7.96
C ILE A 64 -4.15 -3.10 -7.42
N THR A 65 -4.54 -2.92 -6.15
CA THR A 65 -5.54 -3.78 -5.52
C THR A 65 -6.97 -3.53 -6.01
N GLU A 66 -7.31 -2.28 -6.33
CA GLU A 66 -8.65 -1.87 -6.78
C GLU A 66 -8.81 -1.99 -8.30
N ARG A 67 -7.88 -1.39 -9.06
CA ARG A 67 -7.96 -1.23 -10.52
C ARG A 67 -7.02 -2.16 -11.29
N GLY A 68 -5.99 -2.71 -10.65
CA GLY A 68 -4.96 -3.50 -11.33
C GLY A 68 -3.95 -2.63 -12.09
N GLU A 69 -3.84 -1.34 -11.76
CA GLU A 69 -2.99 -0.37 -12.45
C GLU A 69 -1.82 0.07 -11.56
N ILE A 70 -0.64 0.21 -12.16
CA ILE A 70 0.55 0.75 -11.50
C ILE A 70 0.66 2.22 -11.89
N VAL A 71 -0.06 3.06 -11.17
CA VAL A 71 -0.04 4.52 -11.32
C VAL A 71 -0.06 5.13 -9.93
N GLU A 72 0.59 6.28 -9.78
CA GLU A 72 0.56 7.05 -8.54
C GLU A 72 -0.65 7.97 -8.49
#